data_AF-X2FHQ4-F1
#
_entry.id   AF-X2FHQ4-F1
#
_cell.length_a   1.000
_cell.length_b   1.000
_cell.length_c   1.000
_cell.angle_alpha   90.00
_cell.angle_beta   90.00
_cell.angle_gamma   90.00
#
_symmetry.space_group_name_H-M   'P 1'
#
loop_
_entity.id
_entity.type
_entity.pdbx_description
1 polymer ?
#
loop_
_entity_poly.entity_id
_entity_poly.type
_entity_poly.pdbx_seq_one_letter_code
_entity_poly.pdbx_strand_id
1 'polypeptide(L)'
;LASWLCVMLGYSQATIAEDLGTLMEYFQNGSTSSDISDNGTLFLNMMDRWKEDGDKKILMSQIVTVYFKIFEIFKNNTVIKKSVENIKEDMIMKFFTNNTASKVNDFESVINTQVNDLRVQKKAIFELALIMNDLSNKPHLRKRKRRQN
;
A
#
# COMPACT_ATOMS: atom_id res chain seq x y z
N LEU A 1 4.43 22.98 -18.86
CA LEU A 1 4.80 22.04 -17.76
C LEU A 1 4.02 22.30 -16.48
N ALA A 2 3.97 23.54 -15.95
CA ALA A 2 3.17 23.86 -14.77
C ALA A 2 1.63 23.74 -14.96
N SER A 3 1.09 23.98 -16.16
CA SER A 3 -0.37 23.88 -16.38
C SER A 3 -0.90 22.45 -16.53
N TRP A 4 -0.07 21.49 -16.97
CA TRP A 4 -0.45 20.07 -17.02
C TRP A 4 -0.46 19.45 -15.60
N LEU A 5 0.49 19.85 -14.75
CA LEU A 5 0.50 19.48 -13.33
C LEU A 5 -0.71 20.04 -12.58
N CYS A 6 -1.14 21.28 -12.90
CA CYS A 6 -2.29 21.90 -12.24
C CYS A 6 -3.63 21.23 -12.62
N VAL A 7 -3.78 20.79 -13.88
CA VAL A 7 -4.99 20.06 -14.32
C VAL A 7 -5.09 18.69 -13.66
N MET A 8 -3.99 17.94 -13.53
CA MET A 8 -4.00 16.60 -12.89
C MET A 8 -4.27 16.68 -11.37
N LEU A 9 -3.84 17.75 -10.70
CA LEU A 9 -4.09 17.95 -9.27
C LEU A 9 -5.53 18.37 -8.96
N GLY A 10 -6.20 19.08 -9.88
CA GLY A 10 -7.62 19.43 -9.76
C GLY A 10 -8.58 18.32 -10.21
N TYR A 11 -8.18 17.52 -11.20
CA TYR A 11 -8.98 16.38 -11.69
C TYR A 11 -9.02 15.20 -10.71
N SER A 12 -7.98 14.98 -9.90
CA SER A 12 -7.83 13.72 -9.15
C SER A 12 -8.65 13.63 -7.86
N GLN A 13 -8.87 14.72 -7.13
CA GLN A 13 -9.50 14.60 -5.81
C GLN A 13 -11.03 14.47 -5.89
N ALA A 14 -11.68 15.16 -6.83
CA ALA A 14 -13.12 15.04 -7.06
C ALA A 14 -13.49 13.65 -7.64
N THR A 15 -12.68 13.14 -8.56
CA THR A 15 -12.89 11.81 -9.17
C THR A 15 -12.66 10.68 -8.18
N ILE A 16 -11.66 10.78 -7.31
CA ILE A 16 -11.44 9.76 -6.26
C ILE A 16 -12.58 9.76 -5.23
N ALA A 17 -13.17 10.91 -4.91
CA ALA A 17 -14.34 10.96 -4.03
C ALA A 17 -15.56 10.26 -4.65
N GLU A 18 -15.80 10.47 -5.94
CA GLU A 18 -16.86 9.77 -6.71
C GLU A 18 -16.62 8.27 -6.80
N ASP A 19 -15.37 7.85 -7.06
CA ASP A 19 -14.99 6.43 -7.11
C ASP A 19 -15.15 5.76 -5.73
N LEU A 20 -14.78 6.46 -4.64
CA LEU A 20 -15.00 5.98 -3.27
C LEU A 20 -16.50 5.86 -2.96
N GLY A 21 -17.31 6.83 -3.39
CA GLY A 21 -18.76 6.79 -3.27
C GLY A 21 -19.37 5.59 -3.99
N THR A 22 -18.90 5.32 -5.21
CA THR A 22 -19.31 4.15 -6.01
C THR A 22 -18.97 2.84 -5.30
N LEU A 23 -17.77 2.70 -4.75
CA LEU A 23 -17.40 1.50 -3.97
C LEU A 23 -18.24 1.38 -2.70
N MET A 24 -18.43 2.48 -1.96
CA MET A 24 -19.27 2.49 -0.76
C MET A 24 -20.69 2.02 -1.08
N GLU A 25 -21.33 2.59 -2.09
CA GLU A 25 -22.68 2.19 -2.51
C GLU A 25 -22.73 0.71 -2.91
N TYR A 26 -21.76 0.25 -3.72
CA TYR A 26 -21.71 -1.14 -4.16
C TYR A 26 -21.62 -2.13 -2.99
N PHE A 27 -20.77 -1.87 -1.99
CA PHE A 27 -20.58 -2.76 -0.83
C PHE A 27 -21.68 -2.59 0.24
N GLN A 28 -22.30 -1.42 0.34
CA GLN A 28 -23.39 -1.15 1.27
C GLN A 28 -24.75 -1.64 0.75
N ASN A 29 -24.88 -1.87 -0.56
CA ASN A 29 -26.12 -2.35 -1.16
C ASN A 29 -26.49 -3.73 -0.57
N GLY A 30 -27.52 -3.76 0.27
CA GLY A 30 -27.99 -4.97 0.96
C GLY A 30 -27.41 -5.20 2.36
N SER A 31 -26.56 -4.31 2.88
CA SER A 31 -26.08 -4.33 4.28
C SER A 31 -26.89 -3.34 5.13
N THR A 32 -27.24 -3.69 6.37
CA THR A 32 -27.74 -2.68 7.32
C THR A 32 -26.58 -1.88 7.88
N SER A 33 -26.79 -0.61 8.26
CA SER A 33 -25.72 0.23 8.82
C SER A 33 -25.06 -0.36 10.08
N SER A 34 -25.77 -1.24 10.80
CA SER A 34 -25.25 -2.04 11.91
C SER A 34 -24.16 -3.03 11.49
N ASP A 35 -24.28 -3.67 10.32
CA ASP A 35 -23.36 -4.72 9.85
C ASP A 35 -21.94 -4.19 9.65
N ILE A 36 -21.80 -2.89 9.39
CA ILE A 36 -20.53 -2.21 9.12
C ILE A 36 -19.93 -1.61 10.39
N SER A 37 -20.76 -1.25 11.37
CA SER A 37 -20.30 -0.68 12.64
C SER A 37 -20.00 -1.73 13.72
N ASP A 38 -20.56 -2.93 13.58
CA ASP A 38 -20.38 -4.01 14.52
C ASP A 38 -18.91 -4.49 14.51
N ASN A 39 -18.29 -4.50 15.69
CA ASN A 39 -16.89 -4.85 15.96
C ASN A 39 -15.82 -3.75 15.74
N GLY A 40 -16.23 -2.48 15.58
CA GLY A 40 -15.31 -1.34 15.55
C GLY A 40 -14.55 -1.18 14.23
N THR A 41 -13.40 -0.47 14.25
CA THR A 41 -12.67 -0.13 13.02
C THR A 41 -11.60 -1.17 12.69
N LEU A 42 -11.48 -1.55 11.41
CA LEU A 42 -10.47 -2.51 10.95
C LEU A 42 -9.04 -1.98 11.10
N PHE A 43 -8.78 -0.75 10.66
CA PHE A 43 -7.43 -0.18 10.60
C PHE A 43 -7.26 1.13 11.38
N LEU A 44 -8.32 1.93 11.53
CA LEU A 44 -8.23 3.31 12.03
C LEU A 44 -7.62 3.38 13.43
N ASN A 45 -8.06 2.51 14.34
CA ASN A 45 -7.50 2.44 15.70
C ASN A 45 -6.01 2.08 15.70
N MET A 46 -5.53 1.27 14.74
CA MET A 46 -4.11 0.93 14.63
C MET A 46 -3.31 2.10 14.07
N MET A 47 -3.82 2.77 13.04
CA MET A 47 -3.22 3.96 12.46
C MET A 47 -3.06 5.08 13.49
N ASP A 48 -3.97 5.17 14.45
CA ASP A 48 -3.86 6.15 15.53
C ASP A 48 -2.78 5.82 16.56
N ARG A 49 -2.37 4.56 16.70
CA ARG A 49 -1.29 4.18 17.64
C ARG A 49 0.11 4.34 17.04
N TRP A 50 0.27 4.15 15.75
CA TRP A 50 1.57 4.14 15.06
C TRP A 50 1.91 5.55 14.56
N LYS A 51 2.54 6.36 15.41
CA LYS A 51 2.81 7.78 15.15
C LYS A 51 4.16 8.09 14.50
N GLU A 52 5.19 7.26 14.74
CA GLU A 52 6.51 7.45 14.13
C GLU A 52 6.45 7.18 12.62
N ASP A 53 7.07 8.02 11.79
CA ASP A 53 6.94 7.93 10.32
C ASP A 53 7.39 6.57 9.76
N GLY A 54 8.46 5.99 10.32
CA GLY A 54 8.96 4.67 9.93
C GLY A 54 7.94 3.56 10.22
N ASP A 55 7.47 3.52 11.47
CA ASP A 55 6.44 2.61 11.95
C ASP A 55 5.14 2.76 11.14
N LYS A 56 4.68 3.99 10.95
CA LYS A 56 3.50 4.31 10.16
C LYS A 56 3.63 3.80 8.73
N LYS A 57 4.79 3.92 8.09
CA LYS A 57 5.05 3.37 6.75
C LYS A 57 5.00 1.84 6.73
N ILE A 58 5.45 1.16 7.78
CA ILE A 58 5.33 -0.30 7.91
C ILE A 58 3.84 -0.71 7.96
N LEU A 59 3.06 -0.08 8.84
CA LEU A 59 1.63 -0.35 8.94
C LEU A 59 0.89 -0.05 7.63
N MET A 60 1.18 1.10 7.01
CA MET A 60 0.53 1.52 5.78
C MET A 60 0.85 0.58 4.61
N SER A 61 2.07 0.03 4.56
CA SER A 61 2.46 -1.01 3.58
C SER A 61 1.55 -2.25 3.66
N GLN A 62 1.24 -2.69 4.89
CA GLN A 62 0.33 -3.82 5.11
C GLN A 62 -1.11 -3.49 4.74
N ILE A 63 -1.60 -2.29 5.11
CA ILE A 63 -2.95 -1.85 4.74
C ILE A 63 -3.12 -1.77 3.22
N VAL A 64 -2.16 -1.19 2.50
CA VAL A 64 -2.16 -1.13 1.03
C VAL A 64 -2.21 -2.54 0.43
N THR A 65 -1.43 -3.48 0.99
CA THR A 65 -1.45 -4.89 0.57
C THR A 65 -2.84 -5.52 0.71
N VAL A 66 -3.54 -5.25 1.82
CA VAL A 66 -4.90 -5.77 2.04
C VAL A 66 -5.86 -5.24 0.97
N TYR A 67 -5.85 -3.92 0.71
CA TYR A 67 -6.71 -3.35 -0.33
C TYR A 67 -6.36 -3.86 -1.72
N PHE A 68 -5.09 -4.06 -2.06
CA PHE A 68 -4.70 -4.64 -3.35
C PHE A 68 -5.24 -6.07 -3.52
N LYS A 69 -5.20 -6.87 -2.46
CA LYS A 69 -5.81 -8.21 -2.46
C LYS A 69 -7.33 -8.17 -2.64
N ILE A 70 -8.00 -7.22 -1.98
CA ILE A 70 -9.45 -7.01 -2.17
C ILE A 70 -9.74 -6.62 -3.62
N PHE A 71 -9.02 -5.65 -4.18
CA PHE A 71 -9.18 -5.19 -5.56
C PHE A 71 -8.97 -6.31 -6.57
N GLU A 72 -8.01 -7.20 -6.34
CA GLU A 72 -7.77 -8.36 -7.21
C GLU A 72 -8.97 -9.32 -7.28
N ILE A 73 -9.73 -9.48 -6.20
CA ILE A 73 -10.99 -10.27 -6.20
C ILE A 73 -12.01 -9.66 -7.16
N PHE A 74 -12.05 -8.33 -7.27
CA PHE A 74 -13.04 -7.58 -8.05
C PHE A 74 -12.54 -7.14 -9.43
N LYS A 75 -11.37 -7.58 -9.89
CA LYS A 75 -10.77 -7.15 -11.17
C LYS A 75 -11.66 -7.37 -12.41
N ASN A 76 -12.55 -8.36 -12.35
CA ASN A 76 -13.47 -8.71 -13.43
C ASN A 76 -14.89 -8.17 -13.20
N ASN A 77 -15.14 -7.42 -12.13
CA ASN A 77 -16.44 -6.86 -11.82
C ASN A 77 -16.70 -5.61 -12.67
N THR A 78 -17.55 -5.72 -13.69
CA THR A 78 -17.81 -4.64 -14.64
C THR A 78 -18.43 -3.39 -14.02
N VAL A 79 -19.08 -3.50 -12.86
CA VAL A 79 -19.76 -2.37 -12.18
C VAL A 79 -18.74 -1.45 -11.53
N ILE A 80 -17.77 -2.00 -10.81
CA ILE A 80 -16.82 -1.23 -10.00
C ILE A 80 -15.39 -1.22 -10.54
N LYS A 81 -15.12 -1.93 -11.65
CA LYS A 81 -13.76 -2.08 -12.21
C LYS A 81 -13.04 -0.74 -12.36
N LYS A 82 -13.68 0.25 -12.97
CA LYS A 82 -13.07 1.57 -13.21
C LYS A 82 -12.70 2.26 -11.91
N SER A 83 -13.60 2.27 -10.93
CA SER A 83 -13.35 2.88 -9.62
C SER A 83 -12.25 2.16 -8.84
N VAL A 84 -12.21 0.83 -8.91
CA VAL A 84 -11.12 0.02 -8.33
C VAL A 84 -9.77 0.36 -8.98
N GLU A 85 -9.71 0.46 -10.31
CA GLU A 85 -8.49 0.80 -11.05
C GLU A 85 -7.99 2.21 -10.69
N ASN A 86 -8.88 3.19 -10.70
CA ASN A 86 -8.56 4.58 -10.35
C ASN A 86 -8.06 4.72 -8.91
N ILE A 87 -8.73 4.09 -7.95
CA ILE A 87 -8.33 4.12 -6.54
C ILE A 87 -7.00 3.40 -6.35
N LYS A 88 -6.78 2.26 -7.01
CA LYS A 88 -5.49 1.56 -6.96
C LYS A 88 -4.36 2.47 -7.46
N GLU A 89 -4.56 3.18 -8.57
CA GLU A 89 -3.57 4.10 -9.12
C GLU A 89 -3.29 5.29 -8.16
N ASP A 90 -4.33 5.89 -7.59
CA ASP A 90 -4.17 6.97 -6.60
C ASP A 90 -3.45 6.50 -5.32
N MET A 91 -3.74 5.29 -4.84
CA MET A 91 -3.01 4.67 -3.73
C MET A 91 -1.52 4.49 -4.07
N ILE A 92 -1.20 4.05 -5.29
CA ILE A 92 0.19 3.92 -5.76
C ILE A 92 0.88 5.30 -5.76
N MET A 93 0.24 6.31 -6.36
CA MET A 93 0.81 7.66 -6.43
C MET A 93 1.07 8.27 -5.04
N LYS A 94 0.14 8.08 -4.09
CA LYS A 94 0.28 8.61 -2.73
C LYS A 94 1.28 7.83 -1.88
N PHE A 95 1.36 6.51 -2.05
CA PHE A 95 2.23 5.67 -1.24
C PHE A 95 3.69 5.73 -1.71
N PHE A 96 3.92 5.73 -3.03
CA PHE A 96 5.23 5.76 -3.68
C PHE A 96 5.60 7.17 -4.16
N THR A 97 6.11 8.01 -3.26
CA THR A 97 6.37 9.45 -3.50
C THR A 97 7.31 9.77 -4.68
N ASN A 98 8.19 8.84 -5.05
CA ASN A 98 9.10 9.00 -6.20
C ASN A 98 8.72 8.10 -7.39
N ASN A 99 7.47 7.61 -7.41
CA ASN A 99 6.81 6.75 -8.39
C ASN A 99 7.73 6.12 -9.45
N THR A 100 8.62 5.22 -9.02
CA THR A 100 9.37 4.41 -9.98
C THR A 100 8.58 3.14 -10.22
N ALA A 101 8.23 2.85 -11.48
CA ALA A 101 7.58 1.60 -11.87
C ALA A 101 8.28 0.37 -11.27
N SER A 102 9.61 0.43 -11.09
CA SER A 102 10.39 -0.60 -10.39
C SER A 102 9.93 -0.85 -8.96
N LYS A 103 9.69 0.18 -8.14
CA LYS A 103 9.26 0.02 -6.73
C LYS A 103 7.87 -0.57 -6.63
N VAL A 104 6.98 -0.19 -7.54
CA VAL A 104 5.63 -0.74 -7.62
C VAL A 104 5.69 -2.22 -8.01
N ASN A 105 6.49 -2.56 -9.03
CA ASN A 105 6.69 -3.95 -9.46
C ASN A 105 7.34 -4.81 -8.38
N ASP A 106 8.34 -4.29 -7.66
CA ASP A 106 8.97 -4.99 -6.54
C ASP A 106 7.95 -5.25 -5.42
N PHE A 107 7.13 -4.23 -5.09
CA PHE A 107 6.07 -4.36 -4.09
C PHE A 107 5.00 -5.39 -4.49
N GLU A 108 4.52 -5.36 -5.72
CA GLU A 108 3.57 -6.35 -6.24
C GLU A 108 4.18 -7.75 -6.29
N SER A 109 5.47 -7.88 -6.61
CA SER A 109 6.19 -9.16 -6.59
C SER A 109 6.25 -9.75 -5.19
N VAL A 110 6.52 -8.93 -4.17
CA VAL A 110 6.50 -9.35 -2.76
C VAL A 110 5.12 -9.87 -2.38
N ILE A 111 4.05 -9.13 -2.69
CA ILE A 111 2.66 -9.52 -2.36
C ILE A 111 2.27 -10.84 -3.01
N ASN A 112 2.68 -11.06 -4.26
CA ASN A 112 2.32 -12.22 -5.07
C ASN A 112 3.28 -13.42 -4.92
N THR A 113 4.17 -13.38 -3.94
CA THR A 113 5.11 -14.48 -3.66
C THR A 113 4.36 -15.77 -3.39
N GLN A 114 4.66 -16.82 -4.18
CA GLN A 114 4.06 -18.15 -4.03
C GLN A 114 4.71 -18.91 -2.86
N VAL A 115 4.34 -18.56 -1.63
CA VAL A 115 4.97 -19.08 -0.40
C VAL A 115 4.90 -20.60 -0.24
N ASN A 116 3.96 -21.27 -0.93
CA ASN A 116 3.82 -22.72 -0.94
C ASN A 116 4.71 -23.43 -1.99
N ASP A 117 5.39 -22.69 -2.87
CA ASP A 117 6.34 -23.24 -3.84
C ASP A 117 7.68 -23.56 -3.15
N LEU A 118 8.10 -24.83 -3.22
CA LEU A 118 9.33 -25.31 -2.59
C LEU A 118 10.59 -24.58 -3.10
N ARG A 119 10.64 -24.16 -4.36
CA ARG A 119 11.77 -23.39 -4.92
C ARG A 119 11.80 -21.99 -4.35
N VAL A 120 10.63 -21.35 -4.19
CA VAL A 120 10.51 -20.04 -3.54
C VAL A 120 10.98 -20.12 -2.08
N GLN A 121 10.54 -21.14 -1.34
CA GLN A 121 10.97 -21.36 0.04
C GLN A 121 12.49 -21.52 0.16
N LYS A 122 13.11 -22.35 -0.70
CA LYS A 122 14.57 -22.54 -0.72
C LYS A 122 15.33 -21.23 -0.95
N LYS A 123 14.87 -20.41 -1.89
CA LYS A 123 15.46 -19.08 -2.16
C LYS A 123 15.29 -18.14 -0.97
N ALA A 124 14.08 -18.05 -0.42
CA ALA A 124 13.79 -17.19 0.73
C ALA A 124 14.66 -17.54 1.94
N ILE A 125 14.87 -18.84 2.23
CA ILE A 125 15.74 -19.29 3.32
C ILE A 125 17.22 -18.98 3.04
N PHE A 126 17.66 -19.10 1.79
CA PHE A 126 19.04 -18.74 1.41
C PHE A 126 19.32 -17.24 1.60
N GLU A 127 18.35 -16.39 1.27
CA GLU A 127 18.46 -14.93 1.38
C GLU A 127 18.22 -14.39 2.81
N LEU A 128 17.61 -15.20 3.68
CA LEU A 128 17.19 -14.79 5.03
C LEU A 128 18.34 -14.21 5.88
N ALA A 129 19.55 -14.77 5.77
CA ALA A 129 20.70 -14.27 6.53
C ALA A 129 21.05 -12.81 6.19
N LEU A 130 20.95 -12.44 4.91
CA LEU A 130 21.18 -11.07 4.44
C LEU A 130 20.06 -10.13 4.91
N ILE A 131 18.81 -10.59 4.83
CA ILE A 131 17.65 -9.84 5.30
C ILE A 131 17.76 -9.53 6.80
N MET A 132 18.14 -10.51 7.62
CA MET A 132 18.32 -10.31 9.06
C MET A 132 19.40 -9.28 9.38
N ASN A 133 20.49 -9.26 8.61
CA ASN A 133 21.53 -8.25 8.75
C ASN A 133 21.01 -6.84 8.40
N ASP A 134 20.26 -6.71 7.30
CA ASP A 134 19.68 -5.43 6.89
C ASP A 134 18.63 -4.91 7.87
N LEU A 135 17.79 -5.77 8.45
CA LEU A 135 16.84 -5.40 9.50
C LEU A 135 17.53 -4.86 10.77
N SER A 136 18.74 -5.34 11.07
CA SER A 136 19.52 -4.90 12.23
C SER A 136 20.27 -3.58 11.99
N ASN A 137 20.51 -3.22 10.73
CA ASN A 137 21.25 -2.02 10.35
C ASN A 137 20.36 -0.78 10.52
N LYS A 138 20.48 -0.13 11.69
CA LYS A 138 19.85 1.18 11.93
C LYS A 138 20.33 2.20 10.87
N PRO A 139 19.44 2.95 10.20
CA PRO A 139 19.82 3.95 9.19
C PRO A 139 20.66 5.15 9.68
N HIS A 140 21.03 5.24 10.97
CA HIS A 140 21.58 6.47 11.55
C HIS A 140 22.82 6.32 12.41
N LEU A 141 23.80 5.49 12.02
CA LEU A 141 25.16 5.65 12.51
C LEU A 141 26.16 5.54 11.35
N ARG A 142 26.15 6.52 10.44
CA ARG A 142 27.37 6.89 9.70
C ARG A 142 28.43 7.22 10.76
N LYS A 143 29.24 6.24 11.16
CA LYS A 143 30.42 6.45 12.01
C LYS A 143 31.26 7.52 11.33
N ARG A 144 31.20 8.75 11.84
CA ARG A 144 32.00 9.87 11.35
C ARG A 144 33.46 9.43 11.48
N LYS A 145 34.16 9.24 10.36
CA LYS A 145 35.58 8.92 10.33
C LYS A 145 36.30 10.02 11.11
N ARG A 146 36.87 9.71 12.28
CA ARG A 146 37.75 10.64 13.02
C ARG A 146 38.92 10.94 12.08
N ARG A 147 39.03 12.19 11.62
CA ARG A 147 40.29 12.68 11.04
C ARG A 147 41.30 12.70 12.18
N GLN A 148 42.31 11.85 12.10
CA GLN A 148 43.51 12.01 12.92
C GLN A 148 44.27 13.21 12.34
N ASN A 149 44.56 14.17 13.21
CA ASN A 149 45.53 15.24 12.93
C ASN A 149 46.94 14.65 12.93
#